data_AF-A0A5C6BMF4-F1
#
_entry.id   AF-A0A5C6BMF4-F1
#
_cell.length_a   1.000
_cell.length_b   1.000
_cell.length_c   1.000
_cell.angle_alpha   90.00
_cell.angle_beta   90.00
_cell.angle_gamma   90.00
#
_symmetry.space_group_name_H-M   'P 1'
#
loop_
_entity.id
_entity.type
_entity.pdbx_description
1 polymer ?
#
loop_
_entity_poly.entity_id
_entity_poly.type
_entity_poly.pdbx_seq_one_letter_code
_entity_poly.pdbx_strand_id
1 'polypeptide(L)'
;MMKAARKQGMSKTDAQAWVYSELDRMYPPLQNRTLSYSEDANDSANRTLSWSHRPVDDGQIQGLSAIPDSWSELPANASLSAEIGWVQANRLRIVEEKPGRATVVRLDLALSPAPSWAALGWLETSIRSYAKFMDVAAKATSSNDGEADVMRRERMAIDEVRALLDEIRDDEG
;
A
#
# COMPACT_ATOMS: atom_id res chain seq x y z
N MET A 1 6.55 -2.67 25.51
CA MET A 1 7.98 -2.66 25.93
C MET A 1 8.47 -1.26 26.32
N MET A 2 8.34 -0.22 25.48
CA MET A 2 8.76 1.16 25.84
C MET A 2 8.14 1.74 27.13
N LYS A 3 6.85 1.51 27.38
CA LYS A 3 6.18 1.94 28.63
C LYS A 3 6.69 1.22 29.88
N ALA A 4 7.21 -0.01 29.75
CA ALA A 4 7.77 -0.78 30.87
C ALA A 4 9.20 -0.35 31.20
N ALA A 5 10.04 -0.11 30.18
CA ALA A 5 11.40 0.39 30.34
C ALA A 5 11.44 1.79 30.98
N ARG A 6 10.52 2.69 30.59
CA ARG A 6 10.37 4.00 31.24
C ARG A 6 9.92 3.92 32.71
N LYS A 7 9.14 2.89 33.08
CA LYS A 7 8.71 2.65 34.46
C LYS A 7 9.86 2.15 35.36
N GLN A 8 10.94 1.64 34.76
CA GLN A 8 12.18 1.24 35.44
C GLN A 8 13.20 2.39 35.56
N GLY A 9 12.79 3.64 35.29
CA GLY A 9 13.65 4.81 35.45
C GLY A 9 14.67 5.02 34.33
N MET A 10 14.60 4.27 33.24
CA MET A 10 15.49 4.44 32.09
C MET A 10 15.19 5.74 31.36
N SER A 11 16.25 6.43 30.93
CA SER A 11 16.14 7.57 30.04
C SER A 11 15.50 7.15 28.70
N LYS A 12 14.92 8.11 27.96
CA LYS A 12 14.21 7.80 26.71
C LYS A 12 15.12 7.10 25.68
N THR A 13 16.38 7.50 25.61
CA THR A 13 17.39 6.93 24.69
C THR A 13 17.78 5.52 25.09
N ASP A 14 18.01 5.28 26.38
CA ASP A 14 18.42 3.95 26.87
C ASP A 14 17.26 2.96 26.77
N ALA A 15 16.04 3.42 27.04
CA ALA A 15 14.83 2.62 26.84
C ALA A 15 14.64 2.22 25.36
N GLN A 16 14.97 3.11 24.41
CA GLN A 16 14.91 2.78 22.98
C GLN A 16 15.96 1.74 22.61
N ALA A 17 17.21 1.93 23.02
CA ALA A 17 18.28 0.98 22.74
C ALA A 17 17.96 -0.42 23.28
N TRP A 18 17.46 -0.50 24.52
CA TRP A 18 17.06 -1.76 25.13
C TRP A 18 15.89 -2.43 24.40
N VAL A 19 14.86 -1.66 24.02
CA VAL A 19 13.72 -2.21 23.28
C VAL A 19 14.16 -2.74 21.91
N TYR A 20 15.05 -2.05 21.21
CA TYR A 20 15.54 -2.51 19.92
C TYR A 20 16.39 -3.77 20.04
N SER A 21 17.24 -3.89 21.07
CA SER A 21 17.98 -5.13 21.31
C SER A 21 17.06 -6.30 21.66
N GLU A 22 15.98 -6.05 22.41
CA GLU A 22 15.04 -7.13 22.77
C GLU A 22 14.17 -7.53 21.57
N LEU A 23 13.80 -6.58 20.70
CA LEU A 23 13.12 -6.85 19.45
C LEU A 23 13.98 -7.69 18.50
N ASP A 24 15.27 -7.37 18.38
CA ASP A 24 16.21 -8.13 17.56
C ASP A 24 16.39 -9.57 18.09
N ARG A 25 16.38 -9.74 19.41
CA ARG A 25 16.41 -11.07 20.05
C ARG A 25 15.13 -11.87 19.85
N MET A 26 13.96 -11.23 19.94
CA MET A 26 12.66 -11.92 19.80
C MET A 26 12.27 -12.17 18.35
N TYR A 27 12.72 -11.29 17.45
CA TYR A 27 12.50 -11.38 16.02
C TYR A 27 13.86 -11.34 15.30
N PRO A 28 14.72 -12.34 15.53
CA PRO A 28 15.97 -12.43 14.80
C PRO A 28 15.63 -12.48 13.31
N PRO A 29 16.39 -11.79 12.44
CA PRO A 29 16.12 -11.77 11.01
C PRO A 29 16.04 -13.21 10.52
N LEU A 30 14.92 -13.56 9.87
CA LEU A 30 14.61 -14.91 9.42
C LEU A 30 15.59 -15.37 8.34
N GLN A 31 16.76 -15.83 8.75
CA GLN A 31 17.69 -16.53 7.89
C GLN A 31 17.15 -17.95 7.67
N ASN A 32 16.30 -18.05 6.63
CA ASN A 32 15.97 -19.21 5.82
C ASN A 32 15.75 -20.55 6.55
N ARG A 33 14.50 -20.88 6.82
CA ARG A 33 14.09 -22.23 7.23
C ARG A 33 13.37 -22.94 6.09
N THR A 34 14.11 -23.63 5.23
CA THR A 34 13.55 -24.58 4.25
C THR A 34 13.68 -25.99 4.81
N LEU A 35 12.55 -26.65 5.07
CA LEU A 35 12.46 -28.08 5.35
C LEU A 35 12.63 -28.87 4.05
N SER A 36 13.56 -29.82 4.01
CA SER A 36 13.54 -30.91 3.04
C SER A 36 13.87 -32.23 3.73
N TYR A 37 13.03 -33.22 3.51
CA TYR A 37 13.16 -34.60 3.97
C TYR A 37 13.80 -35.44 2.86
N SER A 38 14.84 -36.21 3.18
CA SER A 38 15.02 -37.60 2.70
C SER A 38 16.25 -38.27 3.34
N GLU A 39 16.05 -39.54 3.68
CA GLU A 39 16.95 -40.51 4.31
C GLU A 39 18.27 -40.75 3.56
N ASP A 40 19.39 -40.83 4.30
CA ASP A 40 20.17 -42.06 4.56
C ASP A 40 21.66 -41.77 4.85
N ALA A 41 22.21 -42.68 5.67
CA ALA A 41 23.48 -42.63 6.38
C ALA A 41 24.74 -42.43 5.50
N ASN A 42 25.72 -41.67 5.99
CA ASN A 42 26.99 -42.19 6.55
C ASN A 42 28.07 -41.08 6.63
N ASP A 43 28.86 -41.18 7.70
CA ASP A 43 30.21 -40.66 7.90
C ASP A 43 30.48 -39.17 8.23
N SER A 44 31.49 -39.04 9.09
CA SER A 44 31.80 -37.93 9.98
C SER A 44 32.83 -36.95 9.40
N ALA A 45 32.81 -35.75 9.97
CA ALA A 45 33.79 -34.67 9.85
C ALA A 45 33.86 -33.89 8.52
N ASN A 46 33.60 -32.59 8.66
CA ASN A 46 33.91 -31.51 7.72
C ASN A 46 32.95 -31.31 6.53
N ARG A 47 31.69 -30.97 6.84
CA ARG A 47 30.75 -30.38 5.87
C ARG A 47 30.71 -28.86 6.02
N THR A 48 31.55 -28.17 5.25
CA THR A 48 31.30 -26.82 4.78
C THR A 48 29.96 -26.82 4.04
N LEU A 49 28.91 -26.37 4.71
CA LEU A 49 27.59 -26.18 4.12
C LEU A 49 27.67 -25.01 3.13
N SER A 50 28.03 -25.33 1.89
CA SER A 50 27.78 -24.47 0.74
C SER A 50 26.27 -24.38 0.57
N TRP A 51 25.69 -23.39 1.23
CA TRP A 51 24.29 -23.03 1.02
C TRP A 51 24.19 -22.39 -0.36
N SER A 52 23.68 -23.17 -1.31
CA SER A 52 23.21 -22.65 -2.58
C SER A 52 22.07 -21.67 -2.28
N HIS A 53 22.43 -20.39 -2.29
CA HIS A 53 21.53 -19.25 -2.27
C HIS A 53 20.62 -19.38 -3.50
N ARG A 54 19.42 -19.96 -3.34
CA ARG A 54 18.36 -19.71 -4.32
C ARG A 54 17.95 -18.26 -4.11
N PRO A 55 18.10 -17.38 -5.11
CA PRO A 55 17.64 -16.02 -4.97
C PRO A 55 16.13 -16.09 -4.71
N VAL A 56 15.68 -15.47 -3.63
CA VAL A 56 14.31 -15.00 -3.56
C VAL A 56 14.20 -14.04 -4.73
N ASP A 57 13.48 -14.44 -5.77
CA ASP A 57 13.20 -13.56 -6.89
C ASP A 57 12.46 -12.37 -6.29
N ASP A 58 13.14 -11.23 -6.14
CA ASP A 58 12.70 -10.03 -5.39
C ASP A 58 11.49 -9.33 -6.04
N GLY A 59 10.66 -10.07 -6.79
CA GLY A 59 9.49 -9.55 -7.47
C GLY A 59 9.91 -8.36 -8.31
N GLN A 60 10.92 -8.54 -9.17
CA GLN A 60 11.36 -7.48 -10.06
C GLN A 60 10.17 -7.08 -10.93
N ILE A 61 9.59 -5.92 -10.67
CA ILE A 61 8.49 -5.38 -11.47
C ILE A 61 9.12 -4.71 -12.68
N GLN A 62 8.78 -5.19 -13.88
CA GLN A 62 9.27 -4.66 -15.14
C GLN A 62 8.16 -3.89 -15.86
N GLY A 63 8.51 -2.83 -16.60
CA GLY A 63 7.58 -2.09 -17.43
C GLY A 63 6.72 -1.03 -16.71
N LEU A 64 6.82 -0.92 -15.38
CA LEU A 64 6.06 0.10 -14.63
C LEU A 64 6.48 1.54 -14.98
N SER A 65 7.74 1.76 -15.35
CA SER A 65 8.26 3.05 -15.80
C SER A 65 8.19 3.26 -17.31
N ALA A 66 7.74 2.26 -18.07
CA ALA A 66 7.64 2.33 -19.53
C ALA A 66 6.33 3.00 -19.93
N ILE A 67 6.25 4.32 -19.69
CA ILE A 67 5.08 5.13 -20.02
C ILE A 67 4.91 5.16 -21.55
N PRO A 68 3.73 4.82 -22.10
CA PRO A 68 3.49 4.93 -23.53
C PRO A 68 3.58 6.37 -24.03
N ASP A 69 4.18 6.60 -25.20
CA ASP A 69 4.31 7.94 -25.82
C ASP A 69 2.95 8.60 -26.11
N SER A 70 1.87 7.81 -26.17
CA SER A 70 0.51 8.31 -26.38
C SER A 70 -0.10 8.98 -25.13
N TRP A 71 0.52 8.83 -23.96
CA TRP A 71 0.05 9.45 -22.72
C TRP A 71 0.61 10.87 -22.60
N SER A 72 -0.22 11.80 -22.16
CA SER A 72 0.25 13.12 -21.75
C SER A 72 1.14 13.02 -20.52
N GLU A 73 1.92 14.08 -20.24
CA GLU A 73 2.69 14.16 -19.00
C GLU A 73 1.78 13.96 -17.79
N LEU A 74 2.15 13.01 -16.93
CA LEU A 74 1.37 12.65 -15.77
C LEU A 74 1.61 13.66 -14.64
N PRO A 75 0.54 14.18 -14.00
CA PRO A 75 0.71 14.98 -12.80
C PRO A 75 1.23 14.11 -11.64
N ALA A 76 1.76 14.75 -10.60
CA ALA A 76 2.26 14.03 -9.42
C ALA A 76 1.16 13.22 -8.72
N ASN A 77 -0.03 13.79 -8.60
CA ASN A 77 -1.16 13.22 -7.87
C ASN A 77 -2.50 13.60 -8.52
N ALA A 78 -3.51 12.77 -8.26
CA ALA A 78 -4.93 13.02 -8.55
C ALA A 78 -5.74 12.73 -7.26
N SER A 79 -7.07 12.76 -7.34
CA SER A 79 -7.91 12.31 -6.21
C SER A 79 -7.66 10.83 -5.93
N LEU A 80 -7.55 10.44 -4.65
CA LEU A 80 -7.32 9.05 -4.24
C LEU A 80 -8.32 8.07 -4.87
N SER A 81 -9.60 8.44 -4.96
CA SER A 81 -10.65 7.63 -5.60
C SER A 81 -10.35 7.34 -7.08
N ALA A 82 -9.93 8.35 -7.85
CA ALA A 82 -9.55 8.19 -9.25
C ALA A 82 -8.30 7.30 -9.42
N GLU A 83 -7.29 7.46 -8.57
CA GLU A 83 -6.07 6.64 -8.63
C GLU A 83 -6.35 5.17 -8.33
N ILE A 84 -7.08 4.91 -7.23
CA ILE A 84 -7.49 3.56 -6.84
C ILE A 84 -8.42 2.95 -7.89
N GLY A 85 -9.40 3.72 -8.37
CA GLY A 85 -10.35 3.26 -9.40
C GLY A 85 -9.65 2.89 -10.70
N TRP A 86 -8.65 3.67 -11.13
CA TRP A 86 -7.84 3.35 -12.29
C TRP A 86 -7.08 2.03 -12.11
N VAL A 87 -6.45 1.81 -10.95
CA VAL A 87 -5.73 0.55 -10.66
C VAL A 87 -6.70 -0.63 -10.66
N GLN A 88 -7.86 -0.51 -10.01
CA GLN A 88 -8.88 -1.57 -9.98
C GLN A 88 -9.37 -1.94 -11.38
N ALA A 89 -9.56 -0.95 -12.26
CA ALA A 89 -10.04 -1.16 -13.62
C ALA A 89 -8.98 -1.78 -14.55
N ASN A 90 -7.69 -1.44 -14.36
CA ASN A 90 -6.64 -1.80 -15.32
C ASN A 90 -5.78 -2.99 -14.89
N ARG A 91 -5.63 -3.27 -13.59
CA ARG A 91 -4.66 -4.26 -13.07
C ARG A 91 -4.73 -5.61 -13.76
N LEU A 92 -5.93 -6.17 -13.95
CA LEU A 92 -6.12 -7.48 -14.60
C LEU A 92 -5.72 -7.51 -16.08
N ARG A 93 -5.69 -6.34 -16.75
CA ARG A 93 -5.31 -6.22 -18.16
C ARG A 93 -3.83 -5.96 -18.34
N ILE A 94 -3.24 -5.18 -17.44
CA ILE A 94 -1.88 -4.65 -17.61
C ILE A 94 -0.84 -5.44 -16.81
N VAL A 95 -1.22 -6.23 -15.81
CA VAL A 95 -0.27 -6.99 -14.98
C VAL A 95 -0.25 -8.46 -15.36
N GLU A 96 0.93 -8.95 -15.75
CA GLU A 96 1.21 -10.36 -15.97
C GLU A 96 2.05 -10.93 -14.82
N GLU A 97 1.42 -11.65 -13.91
CA GLU A 97 2.09 -12.39 -12.82
C GLU A 97 2.41 -13.81 -13.29
N LYS A 98 3.69 -14.20 -13.26
CA LYS A 98 4.15 -15.53 -13.67
C LYS A 98 4.93 -16.18 -12.51
N PRO A 99 4.50 -17.34 -11.99
CA PRO A 99 5.23 -18.00 -10.91
C PRO A 99 6.69 -18.26 -11.28
N GLY A 100 7.61 -17.80 -10.43
CA GLY A 100 9.06 -17.95 -10.64
C GLY A 100 9.65 -17.07 -11.75
N ARG A 101 8.95 -15.99 -12.16
CA ARG A 101 9.47 -14.95 -13.04
C ARG A 101 9.08 -13.56 -12.51
N ALA A 102 9.78 -12.55 -13.01
CA ALA A 102 9.44 -11.14 -12.85
C ALA A 102 7.98 -10.85 -13.26
N THR A 103 7.29 -10.05 -12.45
CA THR A 103 5.98 -9.50 -12.81
C THR A 103 6.17 -8.43 -13.89
N VAL A 104 5.43 -8.56 -15.00
CA VAL A 104 5.52 -7.63 -16.13
C VAL A 104 4.30 -6.73 -16.15
N VAL A 105 4.51 -5.42 -16.28
CA VAL A 105 3.47 -4.41 -16.43
C VAL A 105 3.49 -3.88 -17.86
N ARG A 106 2.33 -3.98 -18.52
CA ARG A 106 2.06 -3.60 -19.91
C ARG A 106 1.14 -2.38 -19.95
N LEU A 107 1.69 -1.18 -19.75
CA LEU A 107 0.90 0.06 -19.70
C LEU A 107 0.23 0.39 -21.04
N ASP A 108 0.76 -0.13 -22.15
CA ASP A 108 0.16 -0.07 -23.49
C ASP A 108 -1.24 -0.70 -23.58
N LEU A 109 -1.57 -1.63 -22.67
CA LEU A 109 -2.86 -2.32 -22.63
C LEU A 109 -3.91 -1.63 -21.73
N ALA A 110 -3.56 -0.51 -21.09
CA ALA A 110 -4.50 0.19 -20.22
C ALA A 110 -5.70 0.74 -21.02
N LEU A 111 -6.88 0.74 -20.39
CA LEU A 111 -8.11 1.31 -20.95
C LEU A 111 -8.04 2.83 -21.09
N SER A 112 -7.24 3.48 -20.25
CA SER A 112 -6.99 4.92 -20.27
C SER A 112 -5.61 5.20 -19.67
N PRO A 113 -5.01 6.37 -19.96
CA PRO A 113 -3.83 6.83 -19.24
C PRO A 113 -4.04 6.82 -17.72
N ALA A 114 -2.96 6.58 -16.98
CA ALA A 114 -2.98 6.74 -15.53
C ALA A 114 -3.33 8.20 -15.17
N PRO A 115 -4.12 8.45 -14.12
CA PRO A 115 -4.48 9.82 -13.75
C PRO A 115 -3.31 10.59 -13.10
N SER A 116 -2.29 9.90 -12.59
CA SER A 116 -1.12 10.49 -11.93
C SER A 116 0.04 9.49 -11.80
N TRP A 117 1.24 9.99 -11.46
CA TRP A 117 2.36 9.15 -11.04
C TRP A 117 2.05 8.34 -9.77
N ALA A 118 1.30 8.91 -8.83
CA ALA A 118 0.87 8.20 -7.62
C ALA A 118 -0.02 6.99 -7.94
N ALA A 119 -0.84 7.02 -9.00
CA ALA A 119 -1.60 5.85 -9.45
C ALA A 119 -0.70 4.66 -9.85
N LEU A 120 0.47 4.92 -10.45
CA LEU A 120 1.46 3.88 -10.76
C LEU A 120 2.12 3.33 -9.48
N GLY A 121 2.31 4.16 -8.45
CA GLY A 121 2.72 3.70 -7.13
C GLY A 121 1.68 2.82 -6.43
N TRP A 122 0.39 3.13 -6.60
CA TRP A 122 -0.69 2.25 -6.15
C TRP A 122 -0.73 0.93 -6.93
N LEU A 123 -0.45 0.97 -8.24
CA LEU A 123 -0.31 -0.24 -9.05
C LEU A 123 0.84 -1.12 -8.54
N GLU A 124 2.02 -0.55 -8.28
CA GLU A 124 3.14 -1.26 -7.65
C GLU A 124 2.74 -1.88 -6.31
N THR A 125 2.08 -1.10 -5.45
CA THR A 125 1.60 -1.58 -4.15
C THR A 125 0.63 -2.75 -4.33
N SER A 126 -0.28 -2.67 -5.30
CA SER A 126 -1.23 -3.76 -5.60
C SER A 126 -0.55 -5.03 -6.10
N ILE A 127 0.64 -4.93 -6.70
CA ILE A 127 1.45 -6.07 -7.14
C ILE A 127 2.23 -6.65 -5.96
N ARG A 128 2.93 -5.81 -5.20
CA ARG A 128 3.77 -6.26 -4.07
C ARG A 128 2.97 -6.72 -2.87
N SER A 129 1.83 -6.09 -2.60
CA SER A 129 0.98 -6.37 -1.45
C SER A 129 -0.48 -6.04 -1.75
N TYR A 130 -1.16 -6.99 -2.38
CA TYR A 130 -2.56 -6.83 -2.72
C TYR A 130 -3.46 -6.57 -1.50
N ALA A 131 -3.19 -7.21 -0.37
CA ALA A 131 -3.95 -6.99 0.87
C ALA A 131 -3.90 -5.51 1.33
N LYS A 132 -2.72 -4.90 1.35
CA LYS A 132 -2.56 -3.49 1.73
C LYS A 132 -3.26 -2.55 0.75
N PHE A 133 -3.18 -2.85 -0.54
CA PHE A 133 -3.92 -2.10 -1.55
C PHE A 133 -5.43 -2.20 -1.31
N MET A 134 -5.95 -3.38 -1.03
CA MET A 134 -7.39 -3.58 -0.78
C MET A 134 -7.88 -2.88 0.49
N ASP A 135 -7.07 -2.81 1.55
CA ASP A 135 -7.40 -2.03 2.75
C ASP A 135 -7.60 -0.54 2.45
N VAL A 136 -6.78 0.03 1.56
CA VAL A 136 -6.91 1.42 1.11
C VAL A 136 -8.06 1.57 0.13
N ALA A 137 -8.21 0.62 -0.80
CA ALA A 137 -9.25 0.69 -1.81
C ALA A 137 -10.66 0.62 -1.20
N ALA A 138 -10.85 -0.22 -0.18
CA ALA A 138 -12.09 -0.28 0.58
C ALA A 138 -12.41 1.08 1.22
N LYS A 139 -11.43 1.70 1.88
CA LYS A 139 -11.59 3.03 2.50
C LYS A 139 -11.88 4.13 1.46
N ALA A 140 -11.16 4.13 0.34
CA ALA A 140 -11.35 5.11 -0.72
C ALA A 140 -12.75 5.01 -1.36
N THR A 141 -13.28 3.78 -1.48
CA THR A 141 -14.63 3.55 -2.01
C THR A 141 -15.71 3.92 -0.98
N SER A 142 -15.50 3.62 0.30
CA SER A 142 -16.42 4.00 1.39
C SER A 142 -16.52 5.52 1.59
N SER A 143 -15.43 6.27 1.37
CA SER A 143 -15.46 7.73 1.46
C SER A 143 -16.31 8.40 0.37
N ASN A 144 -16.58 7.72 -0.75
CA ASN A 144 -17.38 8.27 -1.85
C ASN A 144 -18.88 8.30 -1.52
N ASP A 145 -19.39 7.38 -0.69
CA ASP A 145 -20.74 7.47 -0.13
C ASP A 145 -20.90 8.67 0.82
N GLY A 146 -19.78 9.15 1.39
CA GLY A 146 -19.74 10.35 2.22
C GLY A 146 -20.06 11.63 1.46
N GLU A 147 -19.81 11.72 0.15
CA GLU A 147 -20.13 12.93 -0.63
C GLU A 147 -21.63 13.18 -0.70
N ALA A 148 -22.46 12.14 -0.85
CA ALA A 148 -23.91 12.27 -0.85
C ALA A 148 -24.45 12.73 0.52
N ASP A 149 -23.87 12.21 1.60
CA ASP A 149 -24.21 12.61 2.96
C ASP A 149 -23.74 14.03 3.30
N VAL A 150 -22.56 14.42 2.82
CA VAL A 150 -22.04 15.80 2.92
C VAL A 150 -22.93 16.73 2.11
N MET A 151 -23.25 16.43 0.85
CA MET A 151 -24.16 17.26 0.03
C MET A 151 -25.55 17.41 0.66
N ARG A 152 -26.05 16.37 1.33
CA ARG A 152 -27.34 16.45 2.06
C ARG A 152 -27.24 17.39 3.26
N ARG A 153 -26.15 17.30 4.03
CA ARG A 153 -25.89 18.21 5.17
C ARG A 153 -25.71 19.65 4.72
N GLU A 154 -24.93 19.86 3.66
CA GLU A 154 -24.71 21.19 3.07
C GLU A 154 -26.02 21.78 2.54
N ARG A 155 -26.89 20.99 1.89
CA ARG A 155 -28.22 21.46 1.48
C ARG A 155 -29.09 21.89 2.66
N MET A 156 -29.14 21.08 3.72
CA MET A 156 -29.89 21.43 4.93
C MET A 156 -29.36 22.72 5.57
N ALA A 157 -28.04 22.88 5.65
CA ALA A 157 -27.42 24.10 6.17
C ALA A 157 -27.72 25.33 5.31
N ILE A 158 -27.72 25.20 3.99
CA ILE A 158 -28.08 26.29 3.07
C ILE A 158 -29.55 26.67 3.22
N ASP A 159 -30.45 25.69 3.34
CA ASP A 159 -31.88 25.94 3.49
C ASP A 159 -32.20 26.61 4.84
N GLU A 160 -31.49 26.22 5.92
CA GLU A 160 -31.58 26.87 7.23
C GLU A 160 -31.10 28.35 7.17
N VAL A 161 -29.96 28.61 6.53
CA VAL A 161 -29.45 29.97 6.35
C VAL A 161 -30.40 30.81 5.49
N ARG A 162 -31.02 30.23 4.46
CA ARG A 162 -32.01 30.93 3.63
C ARG A 162 -33.26 31.29 4.43
N ALA A 163 -33.76 30.38 5.26
CA ALA A 163 -34.90 30.64 6.12
C ALA A 163 -34.62 31.79 7.11
N LEU A 164 -33.44 31.79 7.73
CA LEU A 164 -33.01 32.88 8.63
C LEU A 164 -32.89 34.23 7.90
N LEU A 165 -32.39 34.23 6.66
CA LEU A 165 -32.28 35.45 5.86
C LEU A 165 -33.65 35.99 5.44
N ASP A 166 -34.60 35.11 5.12
CA ASP A 166 -35.97 35.52 4.80
C ASP A 166 -36.70 36.08 6.04
N GLU A 167 -36.51 35.48 7.22
CA GLU A 167 -37.05 35.99 8.49
C GLU A 167 -36.52 37.40 8.80
N ILE A 168 -35.22 37.65 8.64
CA ILE A 168 -34.62 38.98 8.85
C ILE A 168 -35.19 40.01 7.86
N ARG A 169 -35.41 39.61 6.60
CA ARG A 169 -35.96 40.52 5.58
C ARG A 169 -37.41 40.89 5.86
N ASP A 170 -38.19 39.97 6.42
CA ASP A 170 -39.59 40.21 6.76
C ASP A 170 -39.73 41.07 8.04
N ASP A 171 -38.75 41.02 8.96
CA ASP A 171 -38.71 41.87 10.17
C ASP A 171 -38.21 43.31 9.91
N GLU A 172 -37.49 43.56 8.80
CA GLU A 172 -37.00 44.90 8.41
C GLU A 172 -37.98 45.68 7.50
N GLY A 173 -39.11 45.09 7.09
CA GLY A 173 -40.14 45.71 6.24
C GLY A 173 -41.35 46.25 7.00
#